data_AF-A0A9P0D470-F1
#
_entry.id   AF-A0A9P0D470-F1
#
_cell.length_a   1.000
_cell.length_b   1.000
_cell.length_c   1.000
_cell.angle_alpha   90.00
_cell.angle_beta   90.00
_cell.angle_gamma   90.00
#
_symmetry.space_group_name_H-M   'P 1'
#
loop_
_entity.id
_entity.type
_entity.pdbx_description
1 polymer ?
#
loop_
_entity_poly.entity_id
_entity_poly.type
_entity_poly.pdbx_seq_one_letter_code
_entity_poly.pdbx_strand_id
1 'polypeptide(L)'
;MAVLGGKGWNYVAGVPETDEQQKYRFQVELEFVQCLGNPNYLNFLAQRGYFKDGTFINYLKYLLYWKEPEYAKYLKYPMCLYFLDLLQYEHFRRELVNAQCSKFIDDQQILLWQHYTRRRSRLLTTPVPNGNMEQNNSNQNNQSNGHMNSKIS
;
A
#
# COMPACT_ATOMS: atom_id res chain seq x y z
N MET A 1 -21.84 63.15 22.07
CA MET A 1 -20.42 62.72 22.07
C MET A 1 -20.39 61.21 21.91
N ALA A 2 -19.66 60.75 20.89
CA ALA A 2 -19.06 59.43 20.68
C ALA A 2 -19.91 58.16 20.93
N VAL A 3 -20.38 57.59 19.81
CA VAL A 3 -20.62 56.15 19.65
C VAL A 3 -19.28 55.42 19.76
N LEU A 4 -19.10 54.58 20.77
CA LEU A 4 -18.02 53.58 20.82
C LEU A 4 -18.71 52.23 20.55
N GLY A 5 -18.81 51.78 19.30
CA GLY A 5 -17.64 51.28 18.58
C GLY A 5 -17.39 49.85 19.04
N GLY A 6 -18.36 48.96 18.80
CA GLY A 6 -18.23 47.53 19.04
C GLY A 6 -17.02 47.00 18.29
N LYS A 7 -15.94 46.72 19.02
CA LYS A 7 -14.81 45.95 18.51
C LYS A 7 -15.29 44.53 18.38
N GLY A 8 -15.90 44.24 17.22
CA GLY A 8 -16.11 42.90 16.75
C GLY A 8 -14.74 42.24 16.72
N TRP A 9 -14.52 41.33 17.66
CA TRP A 9 -13.51 40.31 17.51
C TRP A 9 -13.87 39.58 16.22
N ASN A 10 -13.23 39.93 15.11
CA ASN A 10 -13.20 39.08 13.93
C ASN A 10 -12.31 37.90 14.32
N TYR A 11 -12.93 36.94 15.00
CA TYR A 11 -12.42 35.59 15.04
C TYR A 11 -12.34 35.19 13.57
N VAL A 12 -11.12 35.08 13.04
CA VAL A 12 -10.84 34.34 11.81
C VAL A 12 -11.11 32.87 12.16
N ALA A 13 -12.38 32.53 12.40
CA ALA A 13 -12.85 31.17 12.30
C ALA A 13 -12.58 30.81 10.84
N GLY A 14 -11.64 29.88 10.66
CA GLY A 14 -11.03 29.55 9.38
C GLY A 14 -12.06 29.51 8.26
N VAL A 15 -11.76 30.22 7.18
CA VAL A 15 -12.53 30.14 5.94
C VAL A 15 -12.74 28.66 5.65
N PRO A 16 -14.00 28.19 5.52
CA PRO A 16 -14.27 26.79 5.27
C PRO A 16 -13.54 26.37 4.00
N GLU A 17 -12.85 25.24 4.08
CA GLU A 17 -12.11 24.69 2.95
C GLU A 17 -13.06 24.43 1.78
N THR A 18 -12.70 24.87 0.59
CA THR A 18 -13.50 24.68 -0.61
C THR A 18 -13.63 23.18 -0.96
N ASP A 19 -14.69 22.80 -1.67
CA ASP A 19 -14.91 21.41 -2.08
C ASP A 19 -13.74 20.83 -2.89
N GLU A 20 -13.06 21.66 -3.69
CA GLU A 20 -11.89 21.26 -4.47
C GLU A 20 -10.68 20.97 -3.58
N GLN A 21 -10.43 21.81 -2.58
CA GLN A 21 -9.36 21.61 -1.60
C GLN A 21 -9.60 20.36 -0.76
N GLN A 22 -10.84 20.11 -0.33
CA GLN A 22 -11.20 18.90 0.41
C GLN A 22 -10.94 17.62 -0.41
N LYS A 23 -11.32 17.62 -1.70
CA LYS A 23 -11.05 16.51 -2.63
C LYS A 23 -9.55 16.30 -2.83
N TYR A 24 -8.80 17.39 -2.98
CA TYR A 24 -7.36 17.33 -3.15
C TYR A 24 -6.68 16.76 -1.90
N ARG A 25 -7.03 17.25 -0.70
CA ARG A 25 -6.53 16.71 0.57
C ARG A 25 -6.80 15.22 0.67
N PHE A 26 -8.04 14.80 0.40
CA PHE A 26 -8.44 13.40 0.44
C PHE A 26 -7.56 12.53 -0.49
N GLN A 27 -7.31 12.99 -1.72
CA GLN A 27 -6.47 12.27 -2.67
C GLN A 27 -5.02 12.17 -2.19
N VAL A 28 -4.45 13.28 -1.70
CA VAL A 28 -3.07 13.31 -1.19
C VAL A 28 -2.92 12.40 0.02
N GLU A 29 -3.88 12.41 0.94
CA GLU A 29 -3.91 11.52 2.10
C GLU A 29 -4.03 10.06 1.67
N LEU A 30 -4.89 9.75 0.71
CA LEU A 30 -5.06 8.41 0.16
C LEU A 30 -3.77 7.87 -0.47
N GLU A 31 -3.09 8.69 -1.27
CA GLU A 31 -1.81 8.34 -1.90
C GLU A 31 -0.73 8.16 -0.82
N PHE A 32 -0.63 9.09 0.12
CA PHE A 32 0.33 9.03 1.22
C PHE A 32 0.17 7.77 2.07
N VAL A 33 -1.06 7.44 2.48
CA VAL A 33 -1.34 6.23 3.26
C VAL A 33 -0.90 5.00 2.49
N GLN A 34 -1.23 4.90 1.20
CA GLN A 34 -0.80 3.77 0.38
C GLN A 34 0.72 3.66 0.26
N CYS A 35 1.46 4.77 0.23
CA CYS A 35 2.92 4.76 0.24
C CYS A 35 3.51 4.13 1.51
N LEU A 36 2.79 4.14 2.65
CA LEU A 36 3.22 3.43 3.87
C LEU A 36 3.31 1.92 3.68
N GLY A 37 2.70 1.36 2.62
CA GLY A 37 2.82 -0.04 2.25
C GLY A 37 4.23 -0.47 1.80
N ASN A 38 5.11 0.48 1.48
CA ASN A 38 6.47 0.23 1.00
C ASN A 38 7.51 0.32 2.14
N PRO A 39 8.18 -0.78 2.51
CA PRO A 39 9.17 -0.79 3.60
C PRO A 39 10.36 0.16 3.38
N ASN A 40 10.76 0.36 2.12
CA ASN A 40 11.84 1.28 1.77
C ASN A 40 11.44 2.74 1.99
N TYR A 41 10.18 3.08 1.73
CA TYR A 41 9.67 4.42 2.01
C TYR A 41 9.58 4.69 3.52
N LEU A 42 9.15 3.69 4.30
CA LEU A 42 9.18 3.76 5.76
C LEU A 42 10.61 3.96 6.29
N ASN A 43 11.59 3.24 5.74
CA ASN A 43 13.01 3.45 6.09
C ASN A 43 13.46 4.89 5.81
N PHE A 44 13.14 5.40 4.62
CA PHE A 44 13.46 6.76 4.22
C PHE A 44 12.89 7.80 5.20
N LEU A 45 11.61 7.64 5.57
CA LEU A 45 10.97 8.52 6.55
C LEU A 45 11.65 8.44 7.93
N ALA A 46 12.01 7.23 8.36
CA ALA A 46 12.70 7.00 9.63
C ALA A 46 14.08 7.66 9.67
N GLN A 47 14.90 7.47 8.61
CA GLN A 47 16.24 8.04 8.50
C GLN A 47 16.25 9.57 8.49
N ARG A 48 15.25 10.19 7.87
CA ARG A 48 15.05 11.65 7.87
C ARG A 48 14.52 12.20 9.20
N GLY A 49 14.14 11.32 10.14
CA GLY A 49 13.70 11.70 11.47
C GLY A 49 12.23 12.10 11.57
N TYR A 50 11.40 11.88 10.54
CA TYR A 50 9.98 12.22 10.59
C TYR A 50 9.25 11.51 11.73
N PHE A 51 9.62 10.26 12.04
CA PHE A 51 9.02 9.50 13.13
C PHE A 51 9.43 9.94 14.54
N LYS A 52 10.33 10.92 14.67
CA LYS A 52 10.70 11.56 15.94
C LYS A 52 9.87 12.81 16.23
N ASP A 53 9.26 13.41 15.20
CA ASP A 53 8.42 14.60 15.34
C ASP A 53 7.03 14.25 15.87
N GLY A 54 6.66 14.82 17.02
CA GLY A 54 5.34 14.67 17.63
C GLY A 54 4.20 15.08 16.71
N THR A 55 4.41 16.11 15.89
CA THR A 55 3.40 16.61 14.93
C THR A 55 3.10 15.56 13.87
N PHE A 56 4.14 14.94 13.31
CA PHE A 56 3.99 13.87 12.33
C PHE A 56 3.35 12.61 12.93
N ILE A 57 3.69 12.26 14.18
CA ILE A 57 3.05 11.14 14.88
C ILE A 57 1.55 11.41 15.08
N ASN A 58 1.17 12.63 15.42
CA ASN A 58 -0.23 13.02 15.53
C ASN A 58 -0.94 12.96 14.17
N TYR A 59 -0.25 13.30 13.08
CA TYR A 59 -0.78 13.12 11.73
C TYR A 59 -1.00 11.64 11.38
N LEU A 60 -0.08 10.74 11.75
CA LEU A 60 -0.28 9.29 11.59
C LEU A 60 -1.48 8.77 12.41
N LYS A 61 -1.73 9.32 13.61
CA LYS A 61 -2.93 9.01 14.39
C LYS A 61 -4.19 9.51 13.70
N TYR A 62 -4.15 10.72 13.15
CA TYR A 62 -5.25 11.27 12.37
C TYR A 62 -5.62 10.33 11.21
N LEU A 63 -4.63 9.84 10.46
CA LEU A 63 -4.84 8.93 9.34
C LEU A 63 -5.46 7.56 9.71
N LEU A 64 -5.62 7.21 10.99
CA LEU A 64 -6.28 5.96 11.38
C LEU A 64 -7.74 5.89 10.93
N TYR A 65 -8.38 7.02 10.58
CA TYR A 65 -9.73 7.01 10.01
C TYR A 65 -9.80 6.21 8.69
N TRP A 66 -8.69 6.06 7.95
CA TRP A 66 -8.64 5.24 6.74
C TRP A 66 -8.95 3.76 6.96
N LYS A 67 -8.96 3.30 8.22
CA LYS A 67 -9.35 1.94 8.60
C LYS A 67 -10.86 1.75 8.61
N GLU A 68 -11.65 2.81 8.74
CA GLU A 68 -13.11 2.71 8.72
C GLU A 68 -13.57 2.22 7.34
N PRO A 69 -14.59 1.35 7.26
CA PRO A 69 -15.01 0.70 6.02
C PRO A 69 -15.43 1.69 4.92
N GLU A 70 -15.94 2.86 5.33
CA GLU A 70 -16.35 3.96 4.47
C GLU A 70 -15.19 4.49 3.61
N TYR A 71 -13.96 4.47 4.15
CA TYR A 71 -12.75 4.97 3.49
C TYR A 71 -11.84 3.84 2.99
N ALA A 72 -11.75 2.74 3.73
CA ALA A 72 -10.88 1.61 3.41
C ALA A 72 -11.15 1.02 2.00
N LYS A 73 -12.39 1.12 1.51
CA LYS A 73 -12.78 0.68 0.17
C LYS A 73 -12.02 1.35 -0.98
N TYR A 74 -11.42 2.52 -0.74
CA TYR A 74 -10.63 3.25 -1.75
C TYR A 74 -9.16 2.81 -1.80
N LEU A 75 -8.69 2.04 -0.82
CA LEU A 75 -7.30 1.58 -0.75
C LEU A 75 -7.07 0.39 -1.67
N LYS A 76 -6.09 0.50 -2.57
CA LYS A 76 -5.67 -0.60 -3.45
C LYS A 76 -4.68 -1.56 -2.78
N TYR A 77 -3.90 -1.06 -1.83
CA TYR A 77 -2.82 -1.78 -1.17
C TYR A 77 -3.12 -2.01 0.31
N PRO A 78 -3.79 -3.10 0.72
CA PRO A 78 -4.25 -3.28 2.10
C PRO A 78 -3.12 -3.35 3.13
N MET A 79 -1.89 -3.70 2.71
CA MET A 79 -0.71 -3.73 3.58
C MET A 79 -0.40 -2.37 4.22
N CYS A 80 -0.80 -1.26 3.61
CA CYS A 80 -0.55 0.06 4.18
C CYS A 80 -1.21 0.26 5.54
N LEU A 81 -2.42 -0.28 5.76
CA LEU A 81 -3.12 -0.17 7.04
C LEU A 81 -2.42 -0.97 8.13
N TYR A 82 -1.86 -2.13 7.78
CA TYR A 82 -1.05 -2.92 8.71
C TYR A 82 0.17 -2.13 9.20
N PHE A 83 0.90 -1.47 8.30
CA PHE A 83 2.02 -0.62 8.71
C PHE A 83 1.58 0.63 9.44
N LEU A 84 0.46 1.24 9.07
CA LEU A 84 -0.09 2.40 9.79
C LEU A 84 -0.38 2.07 11.26
N ASP A 85 -0.87 0.86 11.55
CA ASP A 85 -1.02 0.36 12.91
C ASP A 85 0.33 0.14 13.60
N LEU A 86 1.30 -0.48 12.91
CA LEU A 86 2.63 -0.71 13.48
C LEU A 86 3.36 0.61 13.80
N LEU A 87 3.17 1.64 12.98
CA LEU A 87 3.75 2.97 13.18
C LEU A 87 3.26 3.68 14.46
N GLN A 88 2.15 3.24 15.05
CA GLN A 88 1.71 3.77 16.34
C GLN A 88 2.66 3.38 17.48
N TYR A 89 3.35 2.25 17.35
CA TYR A 89 4.31 1.77 18.34
C TYR A 89 5.67 2.45 18.16
N GLU A 90 6.15 3.11 19.21
CA GLU A 90 7.44 3.81 19.18
C GLU A 90 8.62 2.87 18.90
N HIS A 91 8.60 1.66 19.48
CA HIS A 91 9.64 0.65 19.24
C HIS A 91 9.78 0.31 17.75
N PHE A 92 8.66 0.11 17.05
CA PHE A 92 8.69 -0.16 15.62
C PHE A 92 9.26 1.02 14.82
N ARG A 93 8.83 2.25 15.13
CA ARG A 93 9.36 3.48 14.50
C ARG A 93 10.87 3.62 14.66
N ARG A 94 11.41 3.22 15.81
CA ARG A 94 12.86 3.24 16.08
C ARG A 94 13.61 2.20 15.24
N GLU A 95 13.09 0.98 15.16
CA GLU A 95 13.73 -0.10 14.40
C GLU A 95 13.75 0.16 12.89
N LEU A 96 12.76 0.89 12.37
CA LEU A 96 12.69 1.28 10.95
C LEU A 96 13.88 2.10 10.45
N VAL A 97 14.68 2.71 11.33
CA VAL A 97 15.91 3.42 10.92
C VAL A 97 16.96 2.43 10.36
N ASN A 98 16.96 1.19 10.87
CA ASN A 98 17.87 0.15 10.44
C ASN A 98 17.43 -0.44 9.08
N ALA A 99 18.27 -0.29 8.05
CA ALA A 99 17.98 -0.81 6.71
C ALA A 99 17.79 -2.34 6.67
N GLN A 100 18.37 -3.09 7.62
CA GLN A 100 18.15 -4.54 7.72
C GLN A 100 16.71 -4.86 8.13
N CYS A 101 16.07 -4.00 8.94
CA CYS A 101 14.66 -4.15 9.31
C CYS A 101 13.77 -4.04 8.06
N SER A 102 14.02 -3.04 7.22
CA SER A 102 13.26 -2.82 5.98
C SER A 102 13.45 -3.95 4.98
N LYS A 103 14.68 -4.46 4.82
CA LYS A 103 14.95 -5.64 4.00
C LYS A 103 14.20 -6.87 4.54
N PHE A 104 14.23 -7.09 5.85
CA PHE A 104 13.52 -8.21 6.47
C PHE A 104 12.01 -8.11 6.20
N ILE A 105 11.41 -6.93 6.37
CA ILE A 105 9.99 -6.71 6.09
C ILE A 105 9.67 -7.01 4.62
N ASP A 106 10.50 -6.54 3.68
CA ASP A 106 10.33 -6.79 2.24
C ASP A 106 10.41 -8.29 1.91
N ASP A 107 11.41 -9.00 2.46
CA ASP A 107 11.55 -10.46 2.32
C ASP A 107 10.29 -11.19 2.87
N GLN A 108 9.75 -10.75 4.01
CA GLN A 108 8.51 -11.33 4.59
C GLN A 108 7.28 -11.06 3.69
N GLN A 109 7.16 -9.87 3.11
CA GLN A 109 6.07 -9.55 2.18
C GLN A 109 6.12 -10.44 0.94
N ILE A 110 7.32 -10.64 0.37
CA ILE A 110 7.53 -11.53 -0.77
C ILE A 110 7.12 -12.97 -0.43
N LEU A 111 7.56 -13.50 0.73
CA LEU A 111 7.19 -14.84 1.17
C LEU A 111 5.67 -15.00 1.32
N LEU A 112 5.01 -14.03 1.95
CA LEU A 112 3.55 -14.02 2.09
C LEU A 112 2.86 -14.09 0.72
N TRP A 113 3.32 -13.29 -0.25
CA TRP A 113 2.75 -13.29 -1.60
C TRP A 113 3.01 -14.59 -2.35
N GLN A 114 4.19 -15.19 -2.20
CA GLN A 114 4.49 -16.49 -2.79
C GLN A 114 3.56 -17.58 -2.24
N HIS A 115 3.37 -17.64 -0.92
CA HIS A 115 2.50 -18.63 -0.29
C HIS A 115 1.03 -18.40 -0.63
N TYR A 116 0.56 -17.15 -0.54
CA TYR A 116 -0.82 -16.78 -0.87
C TYR A 116 -1.16 -17.12 -2.33
N THR A 117 -0.33 -16.69 -3.28
CA THR A 117 -0.54 -16.92 -4.71
C THR A 117 -0.54 -18.41 -5.02
N ARG A 118 0.42 -19.19 -4.49
CA ARG A 118 0.47 -20.66 -4.68
C ARG A 118 -0.74 -21.37 -4.10
N ARG A 119 -1.21 -20.97 -2.91
CA ARG A 119 -2.42 -21.55 -2.28
C ARG A 119 -3.67 -21.20 -3.09
N ARG A 120 -3.78 -19.95 -3.56
CA ARG A 120 -4.91 -19.50 -4.38
C ARG A 120 -4.98 -20.25 -5.70
N SER A 121 -3.86 -20.44 -6.41
CA SER A 121 -3.84 -21.21 -7.67
C SER A 121 -4.31 -22.65 -7.46
N ARG A 122 -3.90 -23.32 -6.39
CA ARG A 122 -4.36 -24.68 -6.06
C ARG A 122 -5.87 -24.77 -5.78
N LEU A 123 -6.46 -23.75 -5.17
CA LEU A 123 -7.90 -23.73 -4.86
C LEU A 123 -8.76 -23.42 -6.09
N LEU A 124 -8.23 -22.65 -7.05
CA LEU A 124 -8.93 -22.31 -8.29
C LEU A 124 -8.83 -23.43 -9.34
N THR A 125 -7.80 -24.27 -9.29
CA THR A 125 -7.74 -25.52 -10.06
C THR A 125 -8.62 -26.57 -9.40
N THR A 126 -9.92 -26.55 -9.69
CA THR A 126 -10.78 -27.70 -9.43
C THR A 126 -10.21 -28.93 -10.16
N PRO A 127 -9.98 -30.07 -9.49
CA PRO A 127 -9.62 -31.28 -10.20
C PRO A 127 -10.82 -31.65 -11.09
N VAL A 128 -10.64 -31.56 -12.40
CA VAL A 128 -11.57 -32.17 -13.36
C VAL A 128 -11.67 -33.64 -12.96
N PRO A 129 -12.85 -34.15 -12.54
CA PRO A 129 -12.99 -35.56 -12.25
C PRO A 129 -12.80 -36.30 -13.57
N ASN A 130 -11.86 -37.25 -13.54
CA ASN A 130 -11.43 -38.07 -14.65
C ASN A 130 -12.64 -38.57 -15.47
N GLY A 131 -12.75 -38.07 -16.71
CA GLY A 131 -13.80 -38.43 -17.66
C GLY A 131 -13.27 -38.30 -19.08
N ASN A 132 -12.77 -39.42 -19.59
CA ASN A 132 -12.47 -39.76 -20.99
C ASN A 132 -11.45 -38.89 -21.77
N MET A 133 -10.26 -39.47 -21.96
CA MET A 133 -9.40 -39.16 -23.11
C MET A 133 -10.14 -39.50 -24.40
N GLU A 134 -10.64 -38.49 -25.12
CA GLU A 134 -10.92 -38.62 -26.55
C GLU A 134 -9.76 -38.04 -27.34
N GLN A 135 -8.99 -38.99 -27.89
CA GLN A 135 -7.93 -38.79 -28.85
C GLN A 135 -8.55 -38.30 -30.16
N ASN A 136 -8.50 -37.00 -30.45
CA ASN A 136 -8.81 -36.51 -31.79
C ASN A 136 -7.51 -36.18 -32.54
N ASN A 137 -7.13 -37.13 -33.38
CA ASN A 137 -6.04 -37.06 -34.33
C ASN A 137 -6.49 -36.18 -35.51
N SER A 138 -5.87 -35.01 -35.70
CA SER A 138 -6.03 -34.22 -36.92
C SER A 138 -4.65 -33.78 -37.38
N ASN A 139 -4.13 -34.59 -38.28
CA ASN A 139 -2.88 -34.46 -38.99
C ASN A 139 -3.00 -33.29 -40.00
N GLN A 140 -2.19 -32.23 -39.85
CA GLN A 140 -1.77 -31.44 -41.01
C GLN A 140 -0.35 -30.93 -40.84
N ASN A 141 0.53 -31.60 -41.57
CA ASN A 141 1.89 -31.20 -41.94
C ASN A 141 1.99 -29.71 -42.25
N ASN A 142 2.97 -29.04 -41.64
CA ASN A 142 3.84 -28.19 -42.43
C ASN A 142 5.26 -28.24 -41.86
N GLN A 143 6.14 -28.94 -42.57
CA GLN A 143 7.58 -28.95 -42.32
C GLN A 143 8.14 -27.55 -42.60
N SER A 144 8.92 -27.03 -41.66
CA SER A 144 10.21 -26.40 -41.99
C SER A 144 11.13 -26.42 -40.78
N ASN A 145 12.29 -27.03 -41.02
CA ASN A 145 13.42 -27.25 -40.13
C ASN A 145 13.91 -25.99 -39.43
N GLY A 146 14.40 -26.16 -38.21
CA GLY A 146 15.18 -25.14 -37.50
C GLY A 146 15.71 -25.59 -36.15
N HIS A 147 16.30 -26.78 -36.08
CA HIS A 147 17.07 -27.22 -34.92
C HIS A 147 18.42 -26.48 -34.88
N MET A 148 18.66 -25.65 -33.87
CA MET A 148 20.02 -25.43 -33.35
C MET A 148 19.99 -25.18 -31.85
N ASN A 149 20.27 -26.24 -31.11
CA ASN A 149 20.93 -26.13 -29.82
C ASN A 149 22.43 -26.30 -30.10
N SER A 150 23.27 -25.36 -29.68
CA SER A 150 24.69 -25.64 -29.47
C SER A 150 25.12 -25.06 -28.13
N LYS A 151 25.42 -25.98 -27.22
CA LYS A 151 26.29 -25.76 -26.08
C LYS A 151 27.74 -25.60 -26.56
N ILE A 152 28.56 -25.04 -25.66
CA ILE A 152 30.03 -25.15 -25.50
C ILE A 152 30.84 -23.97 -26.07
N SER A 153 31.38 -23.15 -25.17
CA SER A 153 32.73 -23.35 -24.59
C SER A 153 32.78 -22.83 -23.16
#